data_AF-A0A9X2ECG0-F1
#
_entry.id   AF-A0A9X2ECG0-F1
#
_cell.length_a   1.000
_cell.length_b   1.000
_cell.length_c   1.000
_cell.angle_alpha   90.00
_cell.angle_beta   90.00
_cell.angle_gamma   90.00
#
_symmetry.space_group_name_H-M   'P 1'
#
loop_
_entity.id
_entity.type
_entity.pdbx_description
1 polymer ?
#
loop_
_entity_poly.entity_id
_entity_poly.type
_entity_poly.pdbx_seq_one_letter_code
_entity_poly.pdbx_strand_id
1 'polypeptide(L)'
;MPDHWRLFHGGVPGIRVGELIEPGHGRRRHDGCPWCEARARGESHFGMDGPSKHADLVYLTPNRLYAKYYASLWGRGDLYRVEPVGKVERSTEDSIETFTAPSARVVAVVDRAVLLTMSERRRLYREWRAADERKDVP
;
A
#
# COMPACT_ATOMS: atom_id res chain seq x y z
N MET A 1 21.99 -15.38 -7.19
CA MET A 1 20.80 -14.55 -7.51
C MET A 1 20.81 -13.39 -6.54
N PRO A 2 20.74 -12.13 -6.99
CA PRO A 2 20.90 -10.99 -6.10
C PRO A 2 19.78 -10.97 -5.06
N ASP A 3 20.08 -10.41 -3.89
CA ASP A 3 19.26 -10.42 -2.68
C ASP A 3 17.76 -10.22 -2.96
N HIS A 4 16.96 -11.19 -2.51
CA HIS A 4 15.50 -11.13 -2.57
C HIS A 4 15.03 -9.79 -2.00
N TRP A 5 14.46 -8.94 -2.85
CA TRP A 5 13.88 -7.68 -2.38
C TRP A 5 12.88 -7.98 -1.27
N ARG A 6 13.14 -7.45 -0.07
CA ARG A 6 12.20 -7.58 1.06
C ARG A 6 11.06 -6.59 0.87
N LEU A 7 10.16 -6.90 -0.06
CA LEU A 7 9.00 -6.08 -0.36
C LEU A 7 7.79 -6.50 0.48
N PHE A 8 6.98 -5.50 0.77
CA PHE A 8 5.74 -5.61 1.50
C PHE A 8 4.58 -5.08 0.67
N HIS A 9 3.42 -5.71 0.85
CA HIS A 9 2.14 -5.23 0.35
C HIS A 9 1.15 -5.21 1.51
N GLY A 10 0.37 -4.12 1.62
CA GLY A 10 -0.70 -4.03 2.59
C GLY A 10 -2.01 -3.69 1.91
N GLY A 11 -3.05 -4.48 2.15
CA GLY A 11 -4.28 -4.37 1.41
C GLY A 11 -5.31 -5.40 1.82
N VAL A 12 -5.99 -5.99 0.83
CA VAL A 12 -7.09 -6.94 1.03
C VAL A 12 -6.69 -8.10 1.98
N PRO A 13 -7.55 -8.48 2.94
CA PRO A 13 -7.25 -9.57 3.86
C PRO A 13 -7.50 -10.94 3.24
N GLY A 14 -6.99 -11.98 3.90
CA GLY A 14 -7.33 -13.38 3.61
C GLY A 14 -6.47 -14.10 2.57
N ILE A 15 -5.51 -13.42 1.93
CA ILE A 15 -4.60 -14.06 0.97
C ILE A 15 -3.63 -14.96 1.74
N ARG A 16 -3.34 -16.14 1.20
CA ARG A 16 -2.46 -17.15 1.80
C ARG A 16 -1.06 -17.13 1.19
N VAL A 17 -0.10 -17.70 1.91
CA VAL A 17 1.25 -17.93 1.37
C VAL A 17 1.17 -18.79 0.12
N GLY A 18 1.86 -18.39 -0.95
CA GLY A 18 1.85 -19.01 -2.27
C GLY A 18 0.83 -18.40 -3.23
N GLU A 19 -0.24 -17.78 -2.74
CA GLU A 19 -1.26 -17.14 -3.58
C GLU A 19 -0.74 -15.82 -4.19
N LEU A 20 -1.36 -15.41 -5.30
CA LEU A 20 -1.07 -14.15 -5.98
C LEU A 20 -2.00 -13.05 -5.48
N ILE A 21 -1.40 -11.89 -5.25
CA ILE A 21 -2.09 -10.61 -5.16
C ILE A 21 -2.21 -10.08 -6.59
N GLU A 22 -3.44 -9.89 -7.04
CA GLU A 22 -3.75 -9.30 -8.34
C GLU A 22 -4.12 -7.81 -8.19
N PRO A 23 -4.11 -7.03 -9.28
CA PRO A 23 -4.63 -5.67 -9.29
C PRO A 23 -6.15 -5.63 -9.03
N GLY A 24 -6.73 -4.43 -8.97
CA GLY A 24 -8.19 -4.27 -8.81
C GLY A 24 -8.73 -4.47 -7.39
N HIS A 25 -7.90 -4.82 -6.41
CA HIS A 25 -8.27 -4.80 -4.99
C HIS A 25 -8.37 -3.37 -4.47
N GLY A 26 -9.46 -2.68 -4.79
CA GLY A 26 -9.80 -1.39 -4.23
C GLY A 26 -10.03 -1.43 -2.71
N ARG A 27 -10.09 -0.26 -2.06
CA ARG A 27 -10.46 -0.15 -0.65
C ARG A 27 -11.88 -0.68 -0.44
N ARG A 28 -12.15 -1.30 0.72
CA ARG A 28 -13.50 -1.77 1.07
C ARG A 28 -14.48 -0.60 0.99
N ARG A 29 -15.53 -0.77 0.21
CA ARG A 29 -16.68 0.14 0.17
C ARG A 29 -17.76 -0.41 1.09
N HIS A 30 -18.44 0.49 1.79
CA HIS A 30 -19.61 0.18 2.59
C HIS A 30 -20.77 1.00 2.05
N ASP A 31 -21.95 0.40 1.93
CA ASP A 31 -23.15 1.13 1.52
C ASP A 31 -23.48 2.19 2.57
N GLY A 32 -23.75 3.42 2.12
CA GLY A 32 -24.02 4.57 2.99
C GLY A 32 -22.79 5.16 3.70
N CYS A 33 -21.56 4.87 3.24
CA CYS A 33 -20.34 5.50 3.73
C CYS A 33 -20.10 6.84 3.01
N PRO A 34 -20.28 8.01 3.68
CA PRO A 34 -20.19 9.32 3.02
C PRO A 34 -18.80 9.58 2.43
N TRP A 35 -17.75 9.09 3.08
CA TRP A 35 -16.36 9.19 2.61
C TRP A 35 -16.08 8.33 1.37
N CYS A 36 -16.77 7.18 1.26
CA CYS A 36 -16.63 6.26 0.14
C CYS A 36 -17.32 6.83 -1.10
N GLU A 37 -18.49 7.45 -0.90
CA GLU A 37 -19.25 8.17 -1.93
C GLU A 37 -18.54 9.44 -2.39
N ALA A 38 -17.98 10.22 -1.47
CA ALA A 38 -17.16 11.39 -1.79
C ALA A 38 -15.95 11.01 -2.65
N ARG A 39 -15.23 9.92 -2.31
CA ARG A 39 -14.13 9.39 -3.15
C ARG A 39 -14.60 8.95 -4.54
N ALA A 40 -15.72 8.23 -4.62
CA ALA A 40 -16.27 7.79 -5.91
C ALA A 40 -16.63 8.96 -6.83
N ARG A 41 -17.03 10.09 -6.24
CA ARG A 41 -17.32 11.35 -6.95
C ARG A 41 -16.07 12.20 -7.22
N GLY A 42 -14.88 11.72 -6.87
CA GLY A 42 -13.62 12.45 -7.05
C GLY A 42 -13.42 13.61 -6.06
N GLU A 43 -14.22 13.70 -5.01
CA GLU A 43 -14.18 14.77 -4.00
C GLU A 43 -13.14 14.53 -2.90
N SER A 44 -12.16 13.65 -3.14
CA SER A 44 -11.02 13.43 -2.24
C SER A 44 -10.06 14.63 -2.29
N HIS A 45 -10.43 15.72 -1.64
CA HIS A 45 -9.57 16.85 -1.30
C HIS A 45 -9.43 16.98 0.22
N PHE A 46 -8.37 17.64 0.71
CA PHE A 46 -8.03 17.83 2.14
C PHE A 46 -7.54 16.58 2.90
N GLY A 47 -6.49 15.92 2.39
CA GLY A 47 -5.81 14.84 3.13
C GLY A 47 -6.48 13.47 3.02
N MET A 48 -7.42 13.31 2.09
CA MET A 48 -7.88 12.00 1.63
C MET A 48 -6.98 11.51 0.48
N ASP A 49 -6.40 10.32 0.62
CA ASP A 49 -5.72 9.68 -0.52
C ASP A 49 -6.73 9.50 -1.68
N GLY A 50 -6.31 9.91 -2.87
CA GLY A 50 -7.04 9.70 -4.12
C GLY A 50 -7.05 8.23 -4.56
N PRO A 51 -7.78 7.91 -5.64
CA PRO A 51 -7.74 6.57 -6.24
C PRO A 51 -6.33 6.22 -6.73
N SER A 52 -6.01 4.92 -6.76
CA SER A 52 -4.77 4.42 -7.38
C SER A 52 -4.68 4.91 -8.83
N LYS A 53 -3.54 5.48 -9.24
CA LYS A 53 -3.34 5.93 -10.63
C LYS A 53 -3.17 4.76 -11.59
N HIS A 54 -2.66 3.64 -11.10
CA HIS A 54 -2.52 2.38 -11.84
C HIS A 54 -3.38 1.30 -11.18
N ALA A 55 -4.66 1.26 -11.54
CA ALA A 55 -5.60 0.25 -11.02
C ALA A 55 -5.28 -1.17 -11.53
N ASP A 56 -4.48 -1.26 -12.59
CA ASP A 56 -3.99 -2.45 -13.27
C ASP A 56 -2.66 -3.00 -12.71
N LEU A 57 -2.10 -2.38 -11.66
CA LEU A 57 -0.86 -2.81 -11.03
C LEU A 57 -0.99 -3.01 -9.52
N VAL A 58 -0.10 -3.83 -8.97
CA VAL A 58 0.07 -4.03 -7.53
C VAL A 58 1.23 -3.18 -7.02
N TYR A 59 0.98 -2.39 -5.97
CA TYR A 59 2.00 -1.58 -5.31
C TYR A 59 2.72 -2.37 -4.21
N LEU A 60 4.03 -2.19 -4.19
CA LEU A 60 4.98 -2.89 -3.33
C LEU A 60 5.95 -1.86 -2.72
N THR A 61 6.45 -2.11 -1.52
CA THR A 61 7.43 -1.21 -0.90
C THR A 61 8.38 -1.97 0.02
N PRO A 62 9.67 -1.57 0.13
CA PRO A 62 10.53 -2.06 1.19
C PRO A 62 10.14 -1.48 2.56
N ASN A 63 9.36 -0.40 2.62
CA ASN A 63 8.91 0.20 3.87
C ASN A 63 7.69 -0.55 4.44
N ARG A 64 7.96 -1.44 5.40
CA ARG A 64 6.92 -2.22 6.11
C ARG A 64 5.83 -1.34 6.75
N LEU A 65 6.19 -0.19 7.31
CA LEU A 65 5.25 0.68 8.01
C LEU A 65 4.33 1.40 7.02
N TYR A 66 4.85 1.77 5.85
CA TYR A 66 4.08 2.29 4.73
C TYR A 66 3.07 1.25 4.22
N ALA A 67 3.50 0.01 3.98
CA ALA A 67 2.58 -1.07 3.64
C ALA A 67 1.51 -1.29 4.73
N LYS A 68 1.88 -1.25 6.01
CA LYS A 68 0.94 -1.37 7.14
C LYS A 68 -0.14 -0.27 7.12
N TYR A 69 0.22 0.95 6.71
CA TYR A 69 -0.74 2.03 6.52
C TYR A 69 -1.80 1.69 5.49
N TYR A 70 -1.43 1.21 4.30
CA TYR A 70 -2.40 0.82 3.27
C TYR A 70 -3.27 -0.37 3.69
N ALA A 71 -2.74 -1.35 4.42
CA ALA A 71 -3.55 -2.41 5.01
C ALA A 71 -4.61 -1.85 5.97
N SER A 72 -4.24 -0.87 6.80
CA SER A 72 -5.20 -0.23 7.73
C SER A 72 -6.31 0.53 7.01
N LEU A 73 -6.01 1.16 5.86
CA LEU A 73 -6.98 1.92 5.07
C LEU A 73 -8.01 1.04 4.35
N TRP A 74 -7.74 -0.26 4.21
CA TRP A 74 -8.75 -1.22 3.75
C TRP A 74 -9.89 -1.37 4.78
N GLY A 75 -9.68 -1.01 6.05
CA GLY A 75 -10.64 -1.22 7.13
C GLY A 75 -10.43 -2.55 7.85
N ARG A 76 -9.17 -2.80 8.28
CA ARG A 76 -8.61 -4.06 8.80
C ARG A 76 -8.17 -5.04 7.70
N GLY A 77 -7.39 -4.55 6.77
CA GLY A 77 -6.67 -5.37 5.80
C GLY A 77 -5.50 -6.14 6.42
N ASP A 78 -4.72 -6.82 5.59
CA ASP A 78 -3.57 -7.62 6.03
C ASP A 78 -2.27 -7.08 5.45
N LEU A 79 -1.17 -7.39 6.13
CA LEU A 79 0.19 -7.05 5.71
C LEU A 79 0.91 -8.33 5.26
N TYR A 80 1.49 -8.28 4.07
CA TYR A 80 2.18 -9.39 3.45
C TYR A 80 3.63 -9.03 3.15
N ARG A 81 4.52 -10.03 3.26
CA ARG A 81 5.80 -10.02 2.55
C ARG A 81 5.58 -10.73 1.23
N VAL A 82 6.09 -10.15 0.15
CA VAL A 82 5.76 -10.59 -1.20
C VAL A 82 6.98 -10.58 -2.12
N GLU A 83 6.90 -11.37 -3.18
CA GLU A 83 7.81 -11.31 -4.32
C GLU A 83 7.03 -10.82 -5.55
N PRO A 84 7.52 -9.83 -6.30
CA PRO A 84 6.84 -9.35 -7.49
C PRO A 84 6.84 -10.43 -8.58
N VAL A 85 5.77 -10.46 -9.37
CA VAL A 85 5.62 -11.35 -10.52
C VAL A 85 5.38 -10.49 -11.76
N GLY A 86 6.30 -10.58 -12.73
CA GLY A 86 6.30 -9.79 -13.95
C GLY A 86 7.30 -8.63 -13.92
N LYS A 87 7.11 -7.65 -14.80
CA LYS A 87 7.96 -6.45 -14.89
C LYS A 87 7.80 -5.62 -13.62
N VAL A 88 8.91 -5.21 -13.02
CA VAL A 88 8.94 -4.36 -11.84
C VAL A 88 9.44 -2.98 -12.22
N GLU A 89 8.70 -1.95 -11.83
CA GLU A 89 9.06 -0.56 -12.08
C GLU A 89 9.00 0.23 -10.78
N ARG A 90 9.93 1.18 -10.61
CA ARG A 90 9.88 2.10 -9.48
C ARG A 90 8.80 3.14 -9.73
N SER A 91 7.88 3.32 -8.79
CA SER A 91 6.87 4.38 -8.89
C SER A 91 7.47 5.72 -8.42
N THR A 92 7.05 6.79 -9.08
CA THR A 92 7.42 8.17 -8.75
C THR A 92 6.26 8.93 -8.09
N GLU A 93 5.15 8.25 -7.82
CA GLU A 93 3.93 8.86 -7.28
C GLU A 93 4.11 9.40 -5.87
N ASP A 94 4.82 8.64 -5.04
CA ASP A 94 5.10 8.99 -3.65
C ASP A 94 6.58 9.35 -3.47
N SER A 95 6.93 9.89 -2.30
CA SER A 95 8.31 10.13 -1.87
C SER A 95 8.91 8.93 -1.14
N ILE A 96 8.08 8.16 -0.44
CA ILE A 96 8.45 6.85 0.06
C ILE A 96 8.60 5.90 -1.12
N GLU A 97 9.71 5.17 -1.14
CA GLU A 97 10.01 4.25 -2.23
C GLU A 97 8.93 3.17 -2.37
N THR A 98 8.37 3.11 -3.56
CA THR A 98 7.39 2.11 -3.98
C THR A 98 7.73 1.58 -5.37
N PHE A 99 7.27 0.36 -5.62
CA PHE A 99 7.40 -0.33 -6.88
C PHE A 99 6.03 -0.82 -7.33
N THR A 100 5.85 -0.98 -8.63
CA THR A 100 4.67 -1.59 -9.23
C THR A 100 5.06 -2.88 -9.95
N ALA A 101 4.14 -3.85 -9.93
CA ALA A 101 4.25 -5.08 -10.69
C ALA A 101 2.84 -5.55 -11.12
N PRO A 102 2.70 -6.36 -12.20
CA PRO A 102 1.42 -6.92 -12.61
C PRO A 102 0.74 -7.74 -11.51
N SER A 103 1.51 -8.49 -10.72
CA SER A 103 1.01 -9.21 -9.55
C SER A 103 2.15 -9.43 -8.54
N ALA A 104 1.81 -9.93 -7.36
CA ALA A 104 2.80 -10.26 -6.34
C ALA A 104 2.46 -11.56 -5.63
N ARG A 105 3.43 -12.47 -5.49
CA ARG A 105 3.25 -13.72 -4.75
C ARG A 105 3.47 -13.49 -3.27
N VAL A 106 2.53 -13.95 -2.44
CA VAL A 106 2.69 -13.90 -0.98
C VAL A 106 3.71 -14.93 -0.53
N VAL A 107 4.80 -14.47 0.09
CA VAL A 107 5.82 -15.34 0.68
C VAL A 107 5.69 -15.43 2.21
N ALA A 108 5.02 -14.47 2.84
CA ALA A 108 4.62 -14.55 4.24
C ALA A 108 3.43 -13.64 4.53
N VAL A 109 2.57 -14.08 5.44
CA VAL A 109 1.56 -13.23 6.08
C VAL A 109 2.21 -12.66 7.34
N VAL A 110 2.37 -11.34 7.38
CA VAL A 110 3.12 -10.65 8.44
C VAL A 110 2.21 -10.20 9.57
N ASP A 111 1.04 -9.66 9.23
CA ASP A 111 0.07 -9.17 10.21
C ASP A 111 -1.35 -9.30 9.62
N ARG A 112 -2.32 -9.62 10.46
CA ARG A 112 -3.73 -9.80 10.06
C ARG A 112 -4.60 -8.73 10.72
N ALA A 113 -5.65 -8.29 10.04
CA ALA A 113 -6.61 -7.30 10.55
C ALA A 113 -5.92 -6.02 11.09
N VAL A 114 -5.00 -5.50 10.29
CA VAL A 114 -4.09 -4.42 10.63
C VAL A 114 -4.83 -3.15 11.04
N LEU A 115 -4.44 -2.62 12.19
CA LEU A 115 -4.66 -1.24 12.61
C LEU A 115 -3.33 -0.60 12.96
N LEU A 116 -3.21 0.70 12.73
CA LEU A 116 -2.06 1.48 13.17
C LEU A 116 -2.31 2.01 14.57
N THR A 117 -1.36 1.77 15.48
CA THR A 117 -1.29 2.51 16.74
C THR A 117 -0.95 3.98 16.48
N MET A 118 -1.23 4.86 17.45
CA MET A 118 -0.85 6.26 17.34
C MET A 118 0.67 6.45 17.24
N SER A 119 1.46 5.59 17.88
CA SER A 119 2.92 5.62 17.80
C SER A 119 3.42 5.25 16.40
N GLU A 120 2.86 4.21 15.80
CA GLU A 120 3.16 3.82 14.41
C GLU A 120 2.76 4.92 13.42
N ARG A 121 1.58 5.53 13.59
CA ARG A 121 1.13 6.65 12.74
C ARG A 121 2.08 7.84 12.83
N ARG A 122 2.49 8.26 14.03
CA ARG A 122 3.44 9.36 14.22
C ARG A 122 4.82 9.05 13.61
N ARG A 123 5.28 7.80 13.77
CA ARG A 123 6.55 7.36 13.16
C ARG A 123 6.47 7.43 11.63
N LEU A 124 5.39 6.91 11.05
CA LEU A 124 5.16 6.96 9.62
C LEU A 124 5.20 8.40 9.10
N TYR A 125 4.49 9.32 9.75
CA TYR A 125 4.47 10.73 9.30
C TYR A 125 5.84 11.40 9.37
N ARG A 126 6.70 11.02 10.32
CA ARG A 126 8.09 11.49 10.33
C ARG A 126 8.91 10.92 9.18
N GLU A 127 8.78 9.62 8.92
CA GLU A 127 9.48 8.95 7.81
C GLU A 127 9.04 9.52 6.45
N TRP A 128 7.74 9.77 6.31
CA TRP A 128 7.15 10.34 5.10
C TRP A 128 7.60 11.79 4.89
N ARG A 129 7.49 12.65 5.91
CA ARG A 129 7.99 14.04 5.82
C ARG A 129 9.47 14.07 5.40
N ALA A 130 10.31 13.25 6.03
CA ALA A 130 11.72 13.19 5.68
C ALA A 130 11.95 12.70 4.24
N ALA A 131 11.05 11.86 3.70
CA ALA A 131 11.11 11.43 2.31
C ALA A 131 10.69 12.55 1.35
N ASP A 132 9.64 13.30 1.68
CA ASP A 132 9.21 14.48 0.91
C ASP A 132 10.34 15.50 0.82
N GLU A 133 10.95 15.86 1.96
CA GLU A 133 12.08 16.79 2.03
C GLU A 133 13.27 16.35 1.17
N ARG A 134 13.53 15.05 1.03
CA ARG A 134 14.60 14.52 0.16
C ARG A 134 14.24 14.56 -1.32
N LYS A 135 12.96 14.43 -1.67
CA LYS A 135 12.49 14.47 -3.07
C LYS A 135 12.56 15.89 -3.64
N ASP A 136 12.45 16.90 -2.78
CA ASP A 136 12.51 18.33 -3.13
C ASP A 136 13.96 18.90 -3.19
N VAL A 137 14.99 18.06 -2.98
CA VAL A 137 16.39 18.46 -3.19
C VAL A 137 16.74 18.25 -4.68
N PRO A 138 17.20 19.31 -5.40
CA PRO A 138 17.54 19.22 -6.82
C PRO A 138 18.64 18.21 -7.15
#